data_AF-A0A4Y3RV55-F1
#
_entry.id   AF-A0A4Y3RV55-F1
#
_cell.length_a   1.000
_cell.length_b   1.000
_cell.length_c   1.000
_cell.angle_alpha   90.00
_cell.angle_beta   90.00
_cell.angle_gamma   90.00
#
_symmetry.space_group_name_H-M   'P 1'
#
loop_
_entity.id
_entity.type
_entity.pdbx_description
1 polymer ?
#
loop_
_entity_poly.entity_id
_entity_poly.type
_entity_poly.pdbx_seq_one_letter_code
_entity_poly.pdbx_strand_id
1 'polypeptide(L)'
;MPLSALGDATSSAPGGTRGRCTYGLGVNTIKNSFGRLPAVGLAVLMSAASLVWIQAGSAQAAYDNCPTENFCLYTEAGGNGEMVSFSLKDGPELDYNADAALTGKTFVSFRNNTTSWACLYDGPSYGGDKMQSVRPGHLGGDLPKEGAVQEVVPASHKYAKSKQGCRTGFERCQATRLCIFQGPSGRGVAAGTIEPDVLPDGVTGNKDYSATWDDKVVSVSNRSHKFACFYDGVGYGAWHIGTWNMRAYVVPPGQETTLPALYQRQISSHKLADAESKC
;
A
#
# COMPACT_ATOMS: atom_id res chain seq x y z
N MET A 1 -7.05 -41.73 7.95
CA MET A 1 -8.34 -42.38 8.25
C MET A 1 -9.40 -41.29 8.26
N PRO A 2 -10.36 -41.28 7.31
CA PRO A 2 -11.33 -40.20 7.19
C PRO A 2 -12.63 -40.58 7.92
N LEU A 3 -13.27 -39.58 8.53
CA LEU A 3 -14.66 -39.70 9.00
C LEU A 3 -15.42 -38.44 8.61
N SER A 4 -16.42 -38.67 7.77
CA SER A 4 -17.41 -37.74 7.27
C SER A 4 -18.68 -37.83 8.11
N ALA A 5 -19.38 -36.71 8.35
CA ALA A 5 -20.85 -36.54 8.45
C ALA A 5 -21.13 -35.11 8.99
N LEU A 6 -21.73 -34.19 8.22
CA LEU A 6 -23.16 -33.99 7.90
C LEU A 6 -24.00 -33.40 9.04
N GLY A 7 -24.62 -32.25 8.75
CA GLY A 7 -25.62 -31.59 9.60
C GLY A 7 -26.10 -30.29 8.96
N ASP A 8 -27.03 -30.39 8.01
CA ASP A 8 -27.85 -29.29 7.47
C ASP A 8 -28.92 -28.83 8.49
N ALA A 9 -29.21 -27.54 8.54
CA ALA A 9 -30.52 -27.02 8.96
C ALA A 9 -30.82 -25.66 8.32
N THR A 10 -32.05 -25.58 7.80
CA THR A 10 -32.61 -24.60 6.87
C THR A 10 -33.39 -23.45 7.53
N SER A 11 -33.33 -22.29 6.87
CA SER A 11 -34.39 -21.29 6.57
C SER A 11 -35.34 -20.75 7.66
N SER A 12 -35.50 -19.42 7.69
CA SER A 12 -36.82 -18.78 7.50
C SER A 12 -36.70 -17.25 7.40
N ALA A 13 -37.36 -16.69 6.38
CA ALA A 13 -37.67 -15.28 6.18
C ALA A 13 -39.16 -15.16 5.84
N PRO A 14 -39.82 -14.03 6.15
CA PRO A 14 -40.80 -13.44 5.22
C PRO A 14 -40.62 -11.91 5.12
N GLY A 15 -40.65 -11.31 3.93
CA GLY A 15 -41.86 -10.75 3.27
C GLY A 15 -42.10 -9.29 3.72
N GLY A 16 -42.23 -8.22 2.93
CA GLY A 16 -42.44 -8.03 1.50
C GLY A 16 -43.76 -7.28 1.27
N THR A 17 -43.76 -5.95 1.08
CA THR A 17 -44.87 -5.23 0.40
C THR A 17 -44.48 -3.84 -0.13
N ARG A 18 -45.14 -3.51 -1.24
CA ARG A 18 -44.92 -2.42 -2.19
C ARG A 18 -45.55 -1.09 -1.74
N GLY A 19 -44.98 0.03 -2.17
CA GLY A 19 -45.65 1.34 -2.23
C GLY A 19 -45.26 2.09 -3.51
N ARG A 20 -46.26 2.37 -4.37
CA ARG A 20 -46.17 3.05 -5.67
C ARG A 20 -46.55 4.53 -5.56
N CYS A 21 -45.98 5.30 -6.47
CA CYS A 21 -46.25 6.65 -6.98
C CYS A 21 -47.53 7.40 -6.59
N THR A 22 -47.38 8.72 -6.38
CA THR A 22 -48.36 9.74 -6.77
C THR A 22 -47.66 10.92 -7.46
N TYR A 23 -48.17 11.24 -8.66
CA TYR A 23 -47.80 12.38 -9.50
C TYR A 23 -48.64 13.60 -9.08
N GLY A 24 -48.00 14.77 -8.91
CA GLY A 24 -48.66 16.06 -8.78
C GLY A 24 -48.59 16.83 -10.09
N LEU A 25 -49.73 16.92 -10.78
CA LEU A 25 -49.98 17.76 -11.94
C LEU A 25 -50.14 19.23 -11.52
N GLY A 26 -49.44 20.13 -12.19
CA GLY A 26 -49.67 21.57 -12.12
C GLY A 26 -49.58 22.18 -13.52
N VAL A 27 -50.65 22.06 -14.30
CA VAL A 27 -50.82 22.74 -15.58
C VAL A 27 -51.69 23.97 -15.32
N ASN A 28 -51.18 25.17 -15.60
CA ASN A 28 -52.00 26.35 -15.75
C ASN A 28 -51.74 26.99 -17.11
N THR A 29 -52.79 26.98 -17.92
CA THR A 29 -52.91 27.56 -19.25
C THR A 29 -53.26 29.04 -19.13
N ILE A 30 -52.54 29.94 -19.81
CA ILE A 30 -53.06 31.27 -20.17
C ILE A 30 -52.86 31.52 -21.67
N LYS A 31 -53.95 31.99 -22.28
CA LYS A 31 -54.24 32.13 -23.71
C LYS A 31 -53.54 33.33 -24.38
N ASN A 32 -53.16 33.10 -25.64
CA ASN A 32 -53.16 33.94 -26.85
C ASN A 32 -53.23 35.48 -26.75
N SER A 33 -52.44 36.16 -27.60
CA SER A 33 -52.96 37.00 -28.72
C SER A 33 -51.86 37.53 -29.65
N PHE A 34 -52.25 37.74 -30.91
CA PHE A 34 -51.49 38.05 -32.13
C PHE A 34 -50.82 39.44 -32.20
N GLY A 35 -49.75 39.56 -33.00
CA GLY A 35 -49.20 40.82 -33.52
C GLY A 35 -48.12 40.60 -34.58
N ARG A 36 -48.13 41.38 -35.66
CA ARG A 36 -47.51 41.16 -36.98
C ARG A 36 -46.07 41.70 -37.14
N LEU A 37 -45.33 41.10 -38.10
CA LEU A 37 -44.06 41.49 -38.77
C LEU A 37 -44.08 42.94 -39.36
N PRO A 38 -42.94 43.67 -39.57
CA PRO A 38 -41.94 43.32 -40.59
C PRO A 38 -40.45 43.71 -40.34
N ALA A 39 -39.62 43.26 -41.29
CA ALA A 39 -38.17 43.30 -41.40
C ALA A 39 -37.48 44.69 -41.41
N VAL A 40 -36.26 44.75 -40.88
CA VAL A 40 -35.17 45.67 -41.30
C VAL A 40 -33.84 44.92 -41.17
N GLY A 41 -33.02 44.99 -42.22
CA GLY A 41 -31.77 44.23 -42.35
C GLY A 41 -30.49 44.94 -41.89
N LEU A 42 -29.39 44.19 -42.07
CA LEU A 42 -27.97 44.55 -42.11
C LEU A 42 -27.34 45.25 -40.88
N ALA A 43 -26.41 44.55 -40.22
CA ALA A 43 -25.02 44.99 -40.15
C ALA A 43 -24.10 43.85 -39.66
N VAL A 44 -23.06 43.61 -40.45
CA VAL A 44 -21.91 42.75 -40.20
C VAL A 44 -21.10 43.30 -39.04
N LEU A 45 -20.79 42.48 -38.02
CA LEU A 45 -19.59 42.63 -37.22
C LEU A 45 -18.96 41.25 -37.00
N MET A 46 -17.86 41.05 -37.74
CA MET A 46 -16.89 39.99 -37.52
C MET A 46 -16.31 40.12 -36.11
N SER A 47 -16.66 39.19 -35.23
CA SER A 47 -15.85 38.92 -34.04
C SER A 47 -15.09 37.65 -34.30
N ALA A 48 -13.83 37.84 -34.69
CA ALA A 48 -12.84 36.82 -34.94
C ALA A 48 -12.86 35.79 -33.79
N ALA A 49 -13.08 34.54 -34.18
CA ALA A 49 -12.75 33.39 -33.36
C ALA A 49 -11.24 33.39 -33.14
N SER A 50 -10.79 34.01 -32.05
CA SER A 50 -9.49 33.74 -31.46
C SER A 50 -9.52 32.32 -30.91
N LEU A 51 -9.43 31.34 -31.82
CA LEU A 51 -8.96 30.00 -31.49
C LEU A 51 -7.53 30.18 -31.01
N VAL A 52 -7.37 30.46 -29.72
CA VAL A 52 -6.11 30.23 -29.03
C VAL A 52 -5.91 28.72 -29.14
N TRP A 53 -5.15 28.32 -30.15
CA TRP A 53 -4.52 27.01 -30.20
C TRP A 53 -3.58 26.96 -29.01
N ILE A 54 -4.13 26.57 -27.85
CA ILE A 54 -3.31 25.96 -26.81
C ILE A 54 -2.81 24.70 -27.51
N GLN A 55 -1.62 24.78 -28.09
CA GLN A 55 -0.83 23.61 -28.40
C GLN A 55 -0.63 22.96 -27.04
N ALA A 56 -1.52 22.02 -26.70
CA ALA A 56 -1.23 21.01 -25.73
C ALA A 56 0.01 20.32 -26.28
N GLY A 57 1.19 20.75 -25.82
CA GLY A 57 2.40 19.96 -25.97
C GLY A 57 2.00 18.55 -25.57
N SER A 58 2.41 17.55 -26.37
CA SER A 58 2.11 16.17 -26.02
C SER A 58 2.45 16.00 -24.54
N ALA A 59 1.53 15.47 -23.72
CA ALA A 59 1.74 15.30 -22.28
C ALA A 59 3.09 14.61 -21.95
N GLN A 60 3.66 13.93 -22.94
CA GLN A 60 5.00 13.36 -22.99
C GLN A 60 6.17 14.34 -22.81
N ALA A 61 6.12 15.54 -23.41
CA ALA A 61 7.21 16.52 -23.39
C ALA A 61 7.42 17.14 -22.00
N ALA A 62 6.36 17.17 -21.19
CA ALA A 62 6.39 17.73 -19.84
C ALA A 62 7.22 16.89 -18.86
N TYR A 63 7.49 15.62 -19.19
CA TYR A 63 8.31 14.75 -18.33
C TYR A 63 9.78 14.68 -18.76
N ASP A 64 10.20 15.35 -19.84
CA ASP A 64 11.56 15.21 -20.40
C ASP A 64 12.66 15.80 -19.52
N ASN A 65 12.29 16.57 -18.50
CA ASN A 65 13.19 17.02 -17.45
C ASN A 65 13.60 15.90 -16.46
N CYS A 66 12.99 14.71 -16.50
CA CYS A 66 13.39 13.61 -15.64
C CYS A 66 14.72 12.99 -16.12
N PRO A 67 15.82 13.09 -15.34
CA PRO A 67 17.13 12.63 -15.79
C PRO A 67 17.16 11.13 -16.10
N THR A 68 18.09 10.71 -16.94
CA THR A 68 18.33 9.28 -17.22
C THR A 68 18.69 8.54 -15.94
N GLU A 69 18.26 7.28 -15.82
CA GLU A 69 18.47 6.43 -14.64
C GLU A 69 17.81 6.93 -13.34
N ASN A 70 16.85 7.85 -13.44
CA ASN A 70 16.14 8.39 -12.29
C ASN A 70 14.64 8.10 -12.34
N PHE A 71 14.04 7.98 -11.16
CA PHE A 71 12.60 8.02 -10.96
C PHE A 71 12.23 9.43 -10.49
N CYS A 72 11.23 10.05 -11.11
CA CYS A 72 10.85 11.41 -10.81
C CYS A 72 9.41 11.47 -10.33
N LEU A 73 9.17 12.24 -9.28
CA LEU A 73 7.85 12.61 -8.78
C LEU A 73 7.64 14.10 -8.95
N TYR A 74 6.39 14.48 -9.20
CA TYR A 74 5.98 15.83 -9.55
C TYR A 74 4.81 16.26 -8.67
N THR A 75 4.80 17.52 -8.22
CA THR A 75 3.73 18.03 -7.35
C THR A 75 2.43 18.36 -8.08
N GLU A 76 2.44 18.40 -9.42
CA GLU A 76 1.26 18.63 -10.24
C GLU A 76 1.06 17.53 -11.28
N ALA A 77 -0.12 17.53 -11.91
CA ALA A 77 -0.45 16.58 -12.97
C ALA A 77 0.36 16.83 -14.25
N GLY A 78 0.56 15.77 -15.03
CA GLY A 78 1.17 15.88 -16.35
C GLY A 78 2.64 16.28 -16.34
N GLY A 79 3.40 15.99 -15.28
CA GLY A 79 4.83 16.32 -15.21
C GLY A 79 5.13 17.78 -14.88
N ASN A 80 4.13 18.53 -14.40
CA ASN A 80 4.26 19.93 -14.02
C ASN A 80 4.59 20.11 -12.54
N GLY A 81 4.80 21.35 -12.13
CA GLY A 81 5.13 21.71 -10.75
C GLY A 81 6.58 21.40 -10.39
N GLU A 82 6.82 21.27 -9.10
CA GLU A 82 8.14 20.92 -8.58
C GLU A 82 8.44 19.44 -8.88
N MET A 83 9.64 19.18 -9.40
CA MET A 83 10.13 17.84 -9.70
C MET A 83 11.18 17.43 -8.68
N VAL A 84 11.03 16.21 -8.16
CA VAL A 84 12.02 15.56 -7.32
C VAL A 84 12.48 14.29 -8.02
N SER A 85 13.79 14.14 -8.20
CA SER A 85 14.42 12.98 -8.82
C SER A 85 15.11 12.09 -7.80
N PHE A 86 14.96 10.78 -7.96
CA PHE A 86 15.58 9.75 -7.15
C PHE A 86 16.44 8.84 -8.03
N SER A 87 17.70 8.66 -7.66
CA SER A 87 18.61 7.74 -8.33
C SER A 87 18.48 6.34 -7.74
N LEU A 88 18.73 5.31 -8.57
CA LEU A 88 18.93 3.94 -8.06
C LEU A 88 20.07 3.82 -7.05
N LYS A 89 21.00 4.81 -7.03
CA LYS A 89 22.15 4.85 -6.12
C LYS A 89 21.81 5.41 -4.74
N ASP A 90 20.68 6.10 -4.59
CA ASP A 90 20.27 6.71 -3.32
C ASP A 90 19.79 5.66 -2.30
N GLY A 91 19.75 4.40 -2.71
CA GLY A 91 19.39 3.26 -1.89
C GLY A 91 18.06 2.65 -2.32
N PRO A 92 17.70 1.50 -1.75
CA PRO A 92 16.42 0.87 -2.05
C PRO A 92 15.26 1.60 -1.36
N GLU A 93 15.49 2.44 -0.34
CA GLU A 93 14.45 3.00 0.53
C GLU A 93 14.54 4.52 0.62
N LEU A 94 13.41 5.20 0.55
CA LEU A 94 13.31 6.58 1.01
C LEU A 94 11.95 6.85 1.64
N ASP A 95 11.97 7.36 2.87
CA ASP A 95 10.80 7.80 3.63
C ASP A 95 10.64 9.32 3.54
N TYR A 96 9.53 9.80 2.98
CA TYR A 96 9.38 11.20 2.61
C TYR A 96 9.22 12.12 3.82
N ASN A 97 8.70 11.59 4.93
CA ASN A 97 8.59 12.33 6.18
C ASN A 97 9.89 12.33 7.00
N ALA A 98 10.88 11.52 6.62
CA ALA A 98 12.21 11.52 7.25
C ALA A 98 13.19 12.46 6.54
N ASP A 99 12.90 12.81 5.28
CA ASP A 99 13.68 13.75 4.49
C ASP A 99 13.04 15.14 4.54
N ALA A 100 13.77 16.12 5.09
CA ALA A 100 13.31 17.50 5.18
C ALA A 100 13.01 18.13 3.81
N ALA A 101 13.67 17.66 2.74
CA ALA A 101 13.42 18.12 1.38
C ALA A 101 12.14 17.54 0.78
N LEU A 102 11.54 16.51 1.38
CA LEU A 102 10.33 15.84 0.89
C LEU A 102 9.13 16.03 1.81
N THR A 103 9.39 16.35 3.08
CA THR A 103 8.37 16.50 4.11
C THR A 103 7.35 17.58 3.70
N GLY A 104 6.07 17.23 3.72
CA GLY A 104 4.96 18.12 3.37
C GLY A 104 4.69 18.26 1.87
N LYS A 105 5.44 17.58 0.99
CA LYS A 105 5.13 17.53 -0.44
C LYS A 105 4.04 16.51 -0.74
N THR A 106 3.13 16.89 -1.62
CA THR A 106 2.16 15.99 -2.21
C THR A 106 2.51 15.78 -3.67
N PHE A 107 2.83 14.54 -4.03
CA PHE A 107 3.12 14.17 -5.41
C PHE A 107 1.85 13.73 -6.14
N VAL A 108 1.69 14.15 -7.39
CA VAL A 108 0.48 13.96 -8.21
C VAL A 108 0.79 13.28 -9.54
N SER A 109 2.02 13.37 -10.05
CA SER A 109 2.43 12.62 -11.24
C SER A 109 3.86 12.10 -11.14
N PHE A 110 4.25 11.21 -12.05
CA PHE A 110 5.53 10.50 -12.01
C PHE A 110 6.09 10.21 -13.40
N ARG A 111 7.40 9.98 -13.47
CA ARG A 111 8.10 9.34 -14.59
C ARG A 111 9.10 8.32 -14.04
N ASN A 112 9.19 7.14 -14.67
CA ASN A 112 10.21 6.16 -14.32
C ASN A 112 11.21 6.02 -15.47
N ASN A 113 12.31 6.77 -15.40
CA ASN A 113 13.42 6.71 -16.35
C ASN A 113 14.54 5.76 -15.87
N THR A 114 14.23 4.88 -14.92
CA THR A 114 15.17 3.86 -14.42
C THR A 114 15.03 2.54 -15.18
N THR A 115 16.00 1.65 -14.96
CA THR A 115 15.98 0.24 -15.40
C THR A 115 15.25 -0.70 -14.43
N SER A 116 14.73 -0.18 -13.31
CA SER A 116 14.05 -0.94 -12.26
C SER A 116 12.57 -0.57 -12.13
N TRP A 117 11.80 -1.45 -11.50
CA TRP A 117 10.45 -1.07 -11.08
C TRP A 117 10.55 -0.07 -9.94
N ALA A 118 9.81 1.03 -10.05
CA ALA A 118 9.62 1.95 -8.93
C ALA A 118 8.31 1.58 -8.22
N CYS A 119 8.37 1.34 -6.93
CA CYS A 119 7.24 0.93 -6.11
C CYS A 119 6.94 2.06 -5.12
N LEU A 120 5.75 2.64 -5.20
CA LEU A 120 5.28 3.72 -4.34
C LEU A 120 4.34 3.14 -3.29
N TYR A 121 4.49 3.56 -2.03
CA TYR A 121 3.67 3.10 -0.91
C TYR A 121 3.06 4.29 -0.18
N ASP A 122 1.84 4.12 0.33
CA ASP A 122 1.13 5.15 1.09
C ASP A 122 1.53 5.24 2.57
N GLY A 123 2.40 4.33 3.03
CA GLY A 123 3.01 4.38 4.35
C GLY A 123 4.54 4.47 4.30
N PRO A 124 5.18 4.84 5.43
CA PRO A 124 6.63 4.80 5.57
C PRO A 124 7.15 3.36 5.56
N SER A 125 8.43 3.18 5.24
CA SER A 125 9.17 1.92 5.20
C SER A 125 8.49 0.84 4.34
N TYR A 126 7.96 1.26 3.18
CA TYR A 126 7.13 0.47 2.26
C TYR A 126 5.81 -0.05 2.86
N GLY A 127 5.41 0.55 3.98
CA GLY A 127 4.22 0.19 4.72
C GLY A 127 2.93 0.63 4.05
N GLY A 128 1.86 0.68 4.84
CA GLY A 128 0.54 1.06 4.36
C GLY A 128 -0.16 0.00 3.52
N ASP A 129 -1.39 0.30 3.15
CA ASP A 129 -2.33 -0.65 2.53
C ASP A 129 -2.34 -0.52 1.01
N LYS A 130 -1.96 0.64 0.48
CA LYS A 130 -2.00 0.95 -0.95
C LYS A 130 -0.60 1.04 -1.53
N MET A 131 -0.43 0.51 -2.73
CA MET A 131 0.85 0.55 -3.44
C MET A 131 0.64 0.63 -4.95
N GLN A 132 1.51 1.40 -5.60
CA GLN A 132 1.59 1.49 -7.05
C GLN A 132 2.96 0.99 -7.53
N SER A 133 2.95 0.17 -8.59
CA SER A 133 4.16 -0.33 -9.23
C SER A 133 4.28 0.27 -10.63
N VAL A 134 5.37 0.99 -10.85
CA VAL A 134 5.66 1.69 -12.11
C VAL A 134 6.77 0.93 -12.84
N ARG A 135 6.47 0.44 -14.04
CA ARG A 135 7.43 -0.32 -14.85
C ARG A 135 8.67 0.52 -15.21
N PRO A 136 9.85 -0.10 -15.40
CA PRO A 136 11.02 0.57 -15.98
C PRO A 136 10.69 1.27 -17.30
N GLY A 137 11.28 2.44 -17.54
CA GLY A 137 11.06 3.24 -18.76
C GLY A 137 9.63 3.77 -18.93
N HIS A 138 8.84 3.87 -17.85
CA HIS A 138 7.50 4.45 -17.93
C HIS A 138 7.60 5.95 -18.25
N LEU A 139 6.99 6.32 -19.37
CA LEU A 139 7.12 7.61 -20.02
C LEU A 139 6.51 8.81 -19.28
N GLY A 140 5.62 8.56 -18.33
CA GLY A 140 4.95 9.60 -17.54
C GLY A 140 3.51 9.24 -17.21
N GLY A 141 2.95 9.75 -16.12
CA GLY A 141 1.53 9.56 -15.81
C GLY A 141 1.12 10.16 -14.46
N ASP A 142 -0.17 10.41 -14.30
CA ASP A 142 -0.74 10.89 -13.05
C ASP A 142 -0.95 9.74 -12.07
N LEU A 143 -0.71 10.01 -10.79
CA LEU A 143 -1.11 9.13 -9.70
C LEU A 143 -2.65 9.11 -9.61
N PRO A 144 -3.25 7.95 -9.32
CA PRO A 144 -4.70 7.88 -9.17
C PRO A 144 -5.17 8.83 -8.06
N LYS A 145 -6.14 9.70 -8.39
CA LYS A 145 -6.67 10.73 -7.49
C LYS A 145 -7.41 10.14 -6.28
N GLU A 146 -7.61 10.97 -5.28
CA GLU A 146 -8.41 10.66 -4.08
C GLU A 146 -9.77 10.03 -4.43
N GLY A 147 -10.10 8.91 -3.79
CA GLY A 147 -11.32 8.15 -4.06
C GLY A 147 -11.25 7.17 -5.24
N ALA A 148 -10.11 7.08 -5.95
CA ALA A 148 -9.89 6.02 -6.93
C ALA A 148 -9.63 4.67 -6.24
N VAL A 149 -10.02 3.58 -6.91
CA VAL A 149 -9.84 2.19 -6.42
C VAL A 149 -8.37 1.84 -6.11
N GLN A 150 -7.40 2.55 -6.70
CA GLN A 150 -5.97 2.39 -6.47
C GLN A 150 -5.28 3.72 -6.16
N GLU A 151 -5.95 4.62 -5.43
CA GLU A 151 -5.33 5.83 -4.90
C GLU A 151 -4.03 5.50 -4.15
N VAL A 152 -2.94 6.19 -4.44
CA VAL A 152 -1.70 6.11 -3.65
C VAL A 152 -1.18 7.52 -3.48
N VAL A 153 -1.20 8.03 -2.24
CA VAL A 153 -0.48 9.24 -1.85
C VAL A 153 0.88 8.79 -1.33
N PRO A 154 1.95 8.87 -2.12
CA PRO A 154 3.19 8.19 -1.77
C PRO A 154 3.86 8.83 -0.56
N ALA A 155 4.17 8.01 0.45
CA ALA A 155 4.92 8.38 1.65
C ALA A 155 6.31 7.72 1.69
N SER A 156 6.51 6.66 0.92
CA SER A 156 7.82 6.06 0.69
C SER A 156 7.90 5.42 -0.70
N HIS A 157 9.12 5.14 -1.16
CA HIS A 157 9.31 4.32 -2.36
C HIS A 157 10.44 3.32 -2.21
N LYS A 158 10.42 2.33 -3.12
CA LYS A 158 11.54 1.42 -3.34
C LYS A 158 11.77 1.05 -4.79
N TYR A 159 12.96 0.53 -5.07
CA TYR A 159 13.27 -0.10 -6.35
C TYR A 159 13.20 -1.63 -6.28
N ALA A 160 12.64 -2.25 -7.31
CA ALA A 160 12.55 -3.70 -7.43
C ALA A 160 12.98 -4.20 -8.81
N LYS A 161 13.58 -5.40 -8.84
CA LYS A 161 13.96 -6.08 -10.10
C LYS A 161 12.75 -6.57 -10.91
N SER A 162 11.58 -6.67 -10.28
CA SER A 162 10.34 -7.14 -10.91
C SER A 162 9.12 -6.51 -10.25
N LYS A 163 7.98 -6.53 -10.95
CA LYS A 163 6.69 -6.08 -10.39
C LYS A 163 6.33 -6.80 -9.08
N GLN A 164 6.61 -8.11 -9.02
CA GLN A 164 6.35 -8.90 -7.82
C GLN A 164 7.23 -8.46 -6.65
N GLY A 165 8.46 -8.00 -6.92
CA GLY A 165 9.36 -7.45 -5.90
C GLY A 165 8.77 -6.23 -5.19
N CYS A 166 7.86 -5.47 -5.82
CA CYS A 166 7.13 -4.39 -5.14
C CYS A 166 6.19 -4.89 -4.04
N ARG A 167 5.75 -6.15 -4.05
CA ARG A 167 4.74 -6.67 -3.10
C ARG A 167 5.33 -7.25 -1.83
N THR A 168 6.64 -7.32 -1.71
CA THR A 168 7.35 -7.82 -0.54
C THR A 168 8.34 -6.78 -0.03
N GLY A 169 8.87 -6.95 1.18
CA GLY A 169 10.04 -6.22 1.69
C GLY A 169 11.00 -7.13 2.47
N PHE A 170 10.87 -8.45 2.32
CA PHE A 170 11.66 -9.43 3.05
C PHE A 170 13.15 -9.41 2.64
N GLU A 171 13.48 -8.89 1.46
CA GLU A 171 14.85 -8.70 1.02
C GLU A 171 15.66 -7.77 1.92
N ARG A 172 15.01 -6.92 2.72
CA ARG A 172 15.64 -6.10 3.76
C ARG A 172 16.20 -6.94 4.91
N CYS A 173 15.69 -8.16 5.10
CA CYS A 173 16.24 -9.06 6.09
C CYS A 173 17.59 -9.59 5.62
N GLN A 174 18.66 -9.26 6.35
CA GLN A 174 19.99 -9.73 6.01
C GLN A 174 20.12 -11.23 6.32
N ALA A 175 21.11 -11.87 5.70
CA ALA A 175 21.44 -13.26 6.00
C ALA A 175 21.72 -13.46 7.50
N THR A 176 21.44 -14.66 8.01
CA THR A 176 21.65 -15.08 9.41
C THR A 176 20.85 -14.30 10.46
N ARG A 177 19.79 -13.59 10.05
CA ARG A 177 18.91 -12.82 10.96
C ARG A 177 17.50 -13.38 10.95
N LEU A 178 16.82 -13.24 12.08
CA LEU A 178 15.36 -13.25 12.12
C LEU A 178 14.89 -11.81 12.03
N CYS A 179 14.00 -11.50 11.09
CA CYS A 179 13.39 -10.18 10.99
C CYS A 179 11.88 -10.25 11.18
N ILE A 180 11.34 -9.31 11.94
CA ILE A 180 9.92 -9.09 12.18
C ILE A 180 9.49 -7.76 11.55
N PHE A 181 8.25 -7.72 11.07
CA PHE A 181 7.72 -6.58 10.31
C PHE A 181 6.31 -6.22 10.78
N GLN A 182 6.00 -4.92 10.76
CA GLN A 182 4.69 -4.40 11.14
C GLN A 182 3.62 -4.49 10.05
N GLY A 183 4.02 -4.74 8.81
CA GLY A 183 3.13 -4.93 7.68
C GLY A 183 3.19 -6.35 7.10
N PRO A 184 2.28 -6.70 6.19
CA PRO A 184 2.29 -7.97 5.49
C PRO A 184 3.47 -8.05 4.50
N SER A 185 3.92 -9.26 4.22
CA SER A 185 4.93 -9.59 3.21
C SER A 185 6.28 -8.89 3.41
N GLY A 186 6.65 -8.59 4.65
CA GLY A 186 7.93 -7.93 4.96
C GLY A 186 7.90 -6.42 4.78
N ARG A 187 6.72 -5.80 4.71
CA ARG A 187 6.52 -4.35 4.55
C ARG A 187 6.39 -3.62 5.89
N GLY A 188 6.52 -2.30 5.87
CA GLY A 188 6.46 -1.45 7.06
C GLY A 188 7.74 -1.49 7.89
N VAL A 189 7.70 -0.92 9.09
CA VAL A 189 8.85 -0.90 10.01
C VAL A 189 9.32 -2.34 10.26
N ALA A 190 10.64 -2.53 10.28
CA ALA A 190 11.30 -3.81 10.48
C ALA A 190 12.25 -3.76 11.68
N ALA A 191 12.37 -4.87 12.40
CA ALA A 191 13.43 -5.11 13.36
C ALA A 191 14.04 -6.49 13.13
N GLY A 192 15.29 -6.68 13.55
CA GLY A 192 15.98 -7.95 13.38
C GLY A 192 16.73 -8.37 14.63
N THR A 193 16.66 -9.66 14.93
CA THR A 193 17.48 -10.33 15.95
C THR A 193 18.64 -11.02 15.26
N ILE A 194 19.85 -10.89 15.82
CA ILE A 194 21.03 -11.63 15.35
C ILE A 194 21.36 -12.75 16.33
N GLU A 195 21.93 -13.83 15.80
CA GLU A 195 22.30 -15.01 16.59
C GLU A 195 23.18 -14.76 17.83
N PRO A 196 24.12 -13.79 17.87
CA PRO A 196 24.89 -13.51 19.07
C PRO A 196 24.10 -12.76 20.16
N ASP A 197 22.85 -12.35 19.93
CA ASP A 197 21.99 -11.74 20.96
C ASP A 197 21.47 -12.83 21.90
N VAL A 198 22.39 -13.44 22.66
CA VAL A 198 22.10 -14.43 23.69
C VAL A 198 21.63 -13.67 24.93
N LEU A 199 20.38 -13.91 25.31
CA LEU A 199 19.79 -13.37 26.52
C LEU A 199 20.47 -13.95 27.77
N PRO A 200 20.32 -13.32 28.96
CA PRO A 200 20.94 -13.80 30.20
C PRO A 200 20.59 -15.24 30.60
N ASP A 201 19.53 -15.82 30.03
CA ASP A 201 19.10 -17.21 30.21
C ASP A 201 19.77 -18.18 29.22
N GLY A 202 20.71 -17.72 28.39
CA GLY A 202 21.43 -18.53 27.41
C GLY A 202 20.67 -18.74 26.09
N VAL A 203 19.52 -18.10 25.91
CA VAL A 203 18.67 -18.25 24.72
C VAL A 203 18.90 -17.08 23.76
N THR A 204 19.11 -17.37 22.48
CA THR A 204 19.06 -16.33 21.44
C THR A 204 17.61 -15.94 21.18
N GLY A 205 17.27 -14.65 21.30
CA GLY A 205 15.91 -14.19 21.02
C GLY A 205 15.58 -12.84 21.63
N ASN A 206 14.29 -12.57 21.81
CA ASN A 206 13.82 -11.41 22.57
C ASN A 206 12.68 -11.85 23.49
N LYS A 207 12.91 -11.75 24.81
CA LYS A 207 11.95 -12.13 25.85
C LYS A 207 10.83 -11.11 26.07
N ASP A 208 10.99 -9.89 25.59
CA ASP A 208 10.05 -8.79 25.79
C ASP A 208 10.23 -7.75 24.69
N TYR A 209 9.30 -7.73 23.75
CA TYR A 209 9.28 -6.75 22.68
C TYR A 209 9.08 -5.31 23.12
N SER A 210 8.69 -5.08 24.37
CA SER A 210 8.32 -3.77 24.92
C SER A 210 7.22 -3.09 24.12
N ALA A 211 6.75 -1.92 24.59
CA ALA A 211 5.72 -1.14 23.89
C ALA A 211 6.07 -0.79 22.43
N THR A 212 7.34 -0.88 22.03
CA THR A 212 7.77 -0.63 20.64
C THR A 212 7.27 -1.71 19.69
N TRP A 213 7.31 -2.99 20.07
CA TRP A 213 7.02 -4.12 19.17
C TRP A 213 5.92 -5.07 19.65
N ASP A 214 5.51 -4.95 20.90
CA ASP A 214 4.40 -5.70 21.46
C ASP A 214 3.15 -5.51 20.61
N ASP A 215 2.51 -6.62 20.24
CA ASP A 215 1.32 -6.66 19.40
C ASP A 215 1.44 -5.95 18.04
N LYS A 216 2.66 -5.86 17.49
CA LYS A 216 2.88 -5.22 16.18
C LYS A 216 3.46 -6.14 15.13
N VAL A 217 3.79 -7.38 15.46
CA VAL A 217 4.32 -8.32 14.46
C VAL A 217 3.21 -8.83 13.54
N VAL A 218 3.40 -8.66 12.23
CA VAL A 218 2.45 -9.07 11.18
C VAL A 218 3.09 -10.04 10.18
N SER A 219 4.37 -9.89 9.87
CA SER A 219 5.10 -10.83 9.03
C SER A 219 6.54 -11.03 9.50
N VAL A 220 7.14 -12.12 9.05
CA VAL A 220 8.45 -12.61 9.52
C VAL A 220 9.27 -13.10 8.34
N SER A 221 10.57 -12.81 8.35
CA SER A 221 11.58 -13.46 7.50
C SER A 221 12.61 -14.12 8.40
N ASN A 222 12.66 -15.45 8.39
CA ASN A 222 13.65 -16.20 9.14
C ASN A 222 14.80 -16.60 8.22
N ARG A 223 15.84 -15.76 8.15
CA ARG A 223 17.08 -16.05 7.42
C ARG A 223 18.18 -16.60 8.33
N SER A 224 17.84 -16.90 9.58
CA SER A 224 18.72 -17.62 10.51
C SER A 224 18.79 -19.10 10.17
N HIS A 225 19.74 -19.81 10.76
CA HIS A 225 19.82 -21.28 10.65
C HIS A 225 18.97 -22.00 11.72
N LYS A 226 18.20 -21.25 12.52
CA LYS A 226 17.41 -21.74 13.67
C LYS A 226 15.92 -21.60 13.41
N PHE A 227 15.11 -22.38 14.13
CA PHE A 227 13.66 -22.21 14.17
C PHE A 227 13.32 -20.96 15.00
N ALA A 228 12.44 -20.11 14.48
CA ALA A 228 11.91 -18.98 15.23
C ALA A 228 10.61 -19.38 15.92
N CYS A 229 10.62 -19.45 17.25
CA CYS A 229 9.45 -19.74 18.09
C CYS A 229 8.88 -18.40 18.59
N PHE A 230 7.63 -18.08 18.25
CA PHE A 230 6.93 -16.86 18.68
C PHE A 230 5.86 -17.16 19.74
N TYR A 231 5.70 -16.26 20.70
CA TYR A 231 4.92 -16.45 21.92
C TYR A 231 3.97 -15.27 22.18
N ASP A 232 2.83 -15.50 22.84
CA ASP A 232 1.76 -14.50 23.05
C ASP A 232 2.00 -13.55 24.24
N GLY A 233 3.10 -13.76 24.96
CA GLY A 233 3.41 -13.03 26.18
C GLY A 233 4.90 -12.89 26.44
N VAL A 234 5.22 -11.95 27.33
CA VAL A 234 6.58 -11.73 27.81
C VAL A 234 7.12 -12.98 28.51
N GLY A 235 8.42 -13.24 28.38
CA GLY A 235 9.05 -14.41 28.99
C GLY A 235 8.59 -15.74 28.38
N TYR A 236 8.14 -15.72 27.12
CA TYR A 236 7.80 -16.92 26.32
C TYR A 236 6.50 -17.61 26.75
N GLY A 237 5.44 -16.81 26.95
CA GLY A 237 4.09 -17.28 27.26
C GLY A 237 3.50 -18.19 26.17
N ALA A 238 2.73 -19.20 26.57
CA ALA A 238 2.06 -20.11 25.64
C ALA A 238 0.83 -19.43 25.03
N TRP A 239 0.53 -19.77 23.77
CA TRP A 239 -0.65 -19.28 23.07
C TRP A 239 -1.94 -19.91 23.60
N HIS A 240 -2.94 -19.07 23.82
CA HIS A 240 -4.30 -19.47 24.16
C HIS A 240 -5.30 -19.00 23.10
N ILE A 241 -5.60 -19.85 22.12
CA ILE A 241 -6.54 -19.53 21.02
C ILE A 241 -7.82 -20.37 21.19
N GLY A 242 -8.84 -19.78 21.81
CA GLY A 242 -10.08 -20.49 22.13
C GLY A 242 -9.80 -21.65 23.10
N THR A 243 -10.04 -22.90 22.67
CA THR A 243 -9.75 -24.11 23.45
C THR A 243 -8.36 -24.72 23.16
N TRP A 244 -7.59 -24.11 22.26
CA TRP A 244 -6.30 -24.63 21.80
C TRP A 244 -5.17 -23.99 22.60
N ASN A 245 -4.32 -24.83 23.19
CA ASN A 245 -3.09 -24.42 23.84
C ASN A 245 -1.91 -24.81 22.95
N MET A 246 -1.18 -23.82 22.44
CA MET A 246 0.01 -24.04 21.62
C MET A 246 1.24 -23.45 22.32
N ARG A 247 2.36 -24.16 22.28
CA ARG A 247 3.59 -23.66 22.94
C ARG A 247 4.16 -22.45 22.24
N ALA A 248 4.18 -22.45 20.91
CA ALA A 248 4.67 -21.35 20.10
C ALA A 248 4.06 -21.41 18.69
N TYR A 249 4.08 -20.27 17.99
CA TYR A 249 3.99 -20.25 16.53
C TYR A 249 5.41 -20.37 15.95
N VAL A 250 5.64 -21.36 15.10
CA VAL A 250 7.00 -21.68 14.61
C VAL A 250 7.18 -21.26 13.16
N VAL A 251 8.27 -20.54 12.88
CA VAL A 251 8.74 -20.21 11.53
C VAL A 251 10.06 -20.93 11.26
N PRO A 252 10.11 -21.93 10.35
CA PRO A 252 11.34 -22.66 10.04
C PRO A 252 12.45 -21.79 9.43
N PRO A 253 13.72 -22.26 9.48
CA PRO A 253 14.83 -21.62 8.77
C PRO A 253 14.53 -21.42 7.28
N GLY A 254 14.89 -20.25 6.75
CA GLY A 254 14.71 -19.86 5.35
C GLY A 254 13.28 -19.47 4.96
N GLN A 255 12.31 -19.52 5.88
CA GLN A 255 10.93 -19.20 5.58
C GLN A 255 10.61 -17.71 5.73
N GLU A 256 9.76 -17.23 4.83
CA GLU A 256 9.23 -15.86 4.83
C GLU A 256 7.71 -15.95 4.78
N THR A 257 7.02 -15.32 5.74
CA THR A 257 5.57 -15.48 5.85
C THR A 257 4.87 -14.26 6.42
N THR A 258 3.67 -13.97 5.91
CA THR A 258 2.70 -13.14 6.63
C THR A 258 1.94 -14.05 7.57
N LEU A 259 1.93 -13.69 8.85
CA LEU A 259 1.32 -14.51 9.88
C LEU A 259 -0.19 -14.65 9.60
N PRO A 260 -0.81 -15.80 9.91
CA PRO A 260 -2.27 -15.90 9.92
C PRO A 260 -2.86 -14.86 10.87
N ALA A 261 -4.04 -14.30 10.53
CA ALA A 261 -4.64 -13.18 11.26
C ALA A 261 -4.78 -13.41 12.78
N LEU A 262 -4.97 -14.66 13.20
CA LEU A 262 -5.12 -15.04 14.61
C LEU A 262 -3.82 -14.92 15.43
N TYR A 263 -2.65 -14.90 14.79
CA TYR A 263 -1.35 -14.69 15.43
C TYR A 263 -0.82 -13.26 15.24
N GLN A 264 -1.34 -12.53 14.26
CA GLN A 264 -0.94 -11.15 14.04
C GLN A 264 -1.28 -10.32 15.27
N ARG A 265 -0.37 -9.40 15.63
CA ARG A 265 -0.61 -8.43 16.70
C ARG A 265 -0.94 -9.03 18.06
N GLN A 266 -0.39 -10.20 18.34
CA GLN A 266 -0.47 -10.87 19.65
C GLN A 266 0.90 -11.38 20.10
N ILE A 267 1.97 -11.10 19.34
CA ILE A 267 3.30 -11.61 19.65
C ILE A 267 4.03 -10.61 20.54
N SER A 268 4.50 -11.08 21.68
CA SER A 268 5.27 -10.28 22.65
C SER A 268 6.71 -10.74 22.84
N SER A 269 7.05 -11.96 22.39
CA SER A 269 8.41 -12.49 22.51
C SER A 269 8.73 -13.57 21.47
N HIS A 270 10.03 -13.87 21.31
CA HIS A 270 10.50 -14.99 20.48
C HIS A 270 11.79 -15.62 20.99
N LYS A 271 12.03 -16.87 20.57
CA LYS A 271 13.29 -17.61 20.69
C LYS A 271 13.77 -18.10 19.33
N LEU A 272 15.10 -18.22 19.19
CA LEU A 272 15.73 -18.99 18.13
C LEU A 272 16.21 -20.33 18.69
N ALA A 273 15.70 -21.43 18.12
CA ALA A 273 15.93 -22.78 18.59
C ALA A 273 16.59 -23.67 17.52
N ASP A 274 17.46 -24.60 17.93
CA ASP A 274 18.13 -25.52 16.98
C ASP A 274 17.18 -26.59 16.40
N ALA A 275 16.02 -26.79 17.03
CA ALA A 275 15.03 -27.78 16.61
C ALA A 275 13.64 -27.28 16.95
N GLU A 276 12.67 -27.60 16.09
CA GLU A 276 11.25 -27.28 16.31
C GLU A 276 10.73 -27.82 17.65
N SER A 277 11.19 -28.98 18.10
CA SER A 277 10.79 -29.58 19.38
C SER A 277 11.26 -28.81 20.62
N LYS A 278 12.17 -27.85 20.44
CA LYS A 278 12.62 -26.92 21.48
C LYS A 278 11.79 -25.63 21.50
N CYS A 279 10.85 -25.49 20.57
CA CYS A 279 9.61 -24.74 20.77
C CYS A 279 8.61 -25.66 21.54
#